data_AF-A0A1G0Z5X1-F1
#
_entry.id   AF-A0A1G0Z5X1-F1
#
_cell.length_a   1.000
_cell.length_b   1.000
_cell.length_c   1.000
_cell.angle_alpha   90.00
_cell.angle_beta   90.00
_cell.angle_gamma   90.00
#
_symmetry.space_group_name_H-M   'P 1'
#
loop_
_entity.id
_entity.type
_entity.pdbx_description
1 polymer ?
#
loop_
_entity_poly.entity_id
_entity_poly.type
_entity_poly.pdbx_seq_one_letter_code
_entity_poly.pdbx_strand_id
1 'polypeptide(L)'
;MPNQLSSTKDRKSVTEHEAILVALESIARREGTTTMALMRQAMRDAVRKRADNSSDGKWLRSIVMQFAPKPPRIFATAAQLARFKRSQREFDQVLLDLDLVSNEGMEAMNSIVSPNCKLRVFELEQKYASS
;
A
#
# COMPACT_ATOMS: atom_id res chain seq x y z
N MET A 1 31.05 42.29 6.79
CA MET A 1 30.70 41.30 5.75
C MET A 1 29.35 40.70 6.09
N PRO A 2 28.34 40.76 5.22
CA PRO A 2 27.01 40.26 5.55
C PRO A 2 27.00 38.73 5.37
N ASN A 3 26.80 38.01 6.47
CA ASN A 3 26.53 36.57 6.44
C ASN A 3 25.15 36.38 5.80
N GLN A 4 25.13 36.02 4.51
CA GLN A 4 23.93 35.50 3.84
C GLN A 4 23.51 34.21 4.56
N LEU A 5 22.57 34.35 5.50
CA LEU A 5 21.84 33.21 6.05
C LEU A 5 21.05 32.58 4.91
N SER A 6 21.47 31.37 4.50
CA SER A 6 20.78 30.59 3.48
C SER A 6 19.30 30.45 3.83
N SER A 7 18.41 30.91 2.95
CA SER A 7 16.95 30.86 3.08
C SER A 7 16.35 29.45 3.12
N THR A 8 17.19 28.41 3.09
CA THR A 8 16.82 26.99 2.90
C THR A 8 17.12 26.12 4.11
N LYS A 9 17.42 26.69 5.28
CA LYS A 9 17.69 25.90 6.49
C LYS A 9 16.42 25.74 7.33
N ASP A 10 15.52 24.87 6.88
CA ASP A 10 14.41 24.34 7.68
C ASP A 10 14.99 23.49 8.83
N ARG A 11 15.54 24.15 9.85
CA ARG A 11 15.84 23.53 11.12
C ARG A 11 14.51 23.31 11.84
N LYS A 12 13.90 22.13 11.68
CA LYS A 12 13.03 21.59 12.72
C LYS A 12 13.78 21.73 14.04
N SER A 13 13.25 22.52 14.96
CA SER A 13 13.94 22.71 16.24
C SER A 13 14.02 21.35 16.93
N VAL A 14 15.18 20.98 17.48
CA VAL A 14 15.37 19.69 18.19
C VAL A 14 14.30 19.52 19.28
N THR A 15 13.92 20.62 19.91
CA THR A 15 12.84 20.74 20.89
C THR A 15 11.46 20.34 20.35
N GLU A 16 11.12 20.69 19.11
CA GLU A 16 9.85 20.30 18.50
C GLU A 16 9.79 18.79 18.25
N HIS A 17 10.89 18.21 17.76
CA HIS A 17 10.96 16.77 17.54
C HIS A 17 10.83 15.99 18.85
N GLU A 18 11.50 16.45 19.91
CA GLU A 18 11.43 15.85 21.25
C GLU A 18 10.02 15.92 21.83
N ALA A 19 9.36 17.09 21.75
CA ALA A 19 7.98 17.25 22.22
C ALA A 19 7.01 16.30 21.50
N ILE A 20 7.16 16.13 20.18
CA ILE A 20 6.33 15.21 19.38
C ILE A 20 6.58 13.75 19.80
N LEU A 21 7.84 13.36 20.04
CA LEU A 21 8.15 11.99 20.47
C LEU A 21 7.55 11.67 21.84
N VAL A 22 7.64 12.59 22.80
CA VAL A 22 7.03 12.44 24.12
C VAL A 22 5.50 12.31 24.02
N ALA A 23 4.88 13.14 23.17
CA ALA A 23 3.44 13.06 22.93
C ALA A 23 3.05 11.70 22.32
N LEU A 24 3.76 11.23 21.29
CA LEU A 24 3.49 9.93 20.68
C LEU A 24 3.69 8.76 21.64
N GLU A 25 4.69 8.82 22.51
CA GLU A 25 4.91 7.79 23.53
C GLU A 25 3.74 7.75 24.54
N SER A 26 3.24 8.91 24.95
CA SER A 26 2.09 8.99 25.86
C SER A 26 0.81 8.40 25.24
N ILE A 27 0.57 8.65 23.94
CA ILE A 27 -0.54 8.08 23.18
C ILE A 27 -0.35 6.57 23.06
N ALA A 28 0.85 6.12 22.70
CA ALA A 28 1.16 4.70 22.52
C ALA A 28 0.88 3.89 23.81
N ARG A 29 1.29 4.42 24.97
CA ARG A 29 1.00 3.80 26.27
C ARG A 29 -0.49 3.75 26.57
N ARG A 30 -1.24 4.81 26.27
CA ARG A 30 -2.69 4.88 26.52
C ARG A 30 -3.48 3.91 25.63
N GLU A 31 -3.06 3.73 24.40
CA GLU A 31 -3.73 2.88 23.40
C GLU A 31 -3.22 1.43 23.40
N GLY A 32 -2.23 1.09 24.22
CA GLY A 32 -1.65 -0.26 24.25
C GLY A 32 -0.89 -0.62 22.95
N THR A 33 -0.32 0.38 22.29
CA THR A 33 0.40 0.23 21.02
C THR A 33 1.85 0.71 21.15
N THR A 34 2.58 0.78 20.04
CA THR A 34 3.97 1.27 20.00
C THR A 34 4.06 2.59 19.26
N THR A 35 5.00 3.45 19.65
CA THR A 35 5.32 4.70 18.94
C THR A 35 5.54 4.45 17.45
N MET A 36 6.21 3.35 17.09
CA MET A 36 6.43 2.95 15.69
C MET A 36 5.14 2.60 14.95
N ALA A 37 4.16 1.99 15.61
CA ALA A 37 2.87 1.71 15.00
C ALA A 37 2.12 3.01 14.66
N LEU A 38 2.10 3.97 15.60
CA LEU A 38 1.53 5.30 15.40
C LEU A 38 2.23 6.06 14.27
N MET A 39 3.57 6.04 14.24
CA MET A 39 4.34 6.65 13.17
C MET A 39 4.03 6.02 11.81
N ARG A 40 3.93 4.68 11.72
CA ARG A 40 3.53 4.00 10.48
C ARG A 40 2.13 4.37 10.04
N GLN A 41 1.19 4.52 10.98
CA GLN A 41 -0.16 4.97 10.67
C GLN A 41 -0.14 6.41 10.15
N ALA A 42 0.52 7.34 10.83
CA ALA A 42 0.64 8.73 10.40
C ALA A 42 1.31 8.87 9.03
N MET A 43 2.34 8.05 8.74
CA MET A 43 2.98 7.98 7.43
C MET A 43 2.02 7.50 6.34
N ARG A 44 1.23 6.44 6.61
CA ARG A 44 0.22 5.95 5.66
C ARG A 44 -0.86 6.98 5.40
N ASP A 45 -1.36 7.65 6.44
CA ASP A 45 -2.38 8.69 6.31
C ASP A 45 -1.85 9.90 5.53
N ALA A 46 -0.57 10.26 5.69
CA ALA A 46 0.06 11.31 4.92
C ALA A 46 0.16 10.97 3.42
N VAL A 47 0.41 9.70 3.09
CA VAL A 47 0.41 9.22 1.70
C VAL A 47 -1.02 9.19 1.16
N ARG A 48 -1.99 8.67 1.93
CA ARG A 48 -3.41 8.60 1.53
C ARG A 48 -3.98 9.99 1.18
N LYS A 49 -3.73 10.98 2.04
CA LYS A 49 -4.13 12.38 1.80
C LYS A 49 -3.56 12.98 0.51
N ARG A 50 -2.41 12.50 0.05
CA ARG A 50 -1.81 12.93 -1.22
C ARG A 50 -2.34 12.10 -2.39
N ALA A 51 -2.67 10.84 -2.16
CA ALA A 51 -3.27 9.96 -3.16
C ALA A 51 -4.67 10.43 -3.60
N ASP A 52 -5.40 11.13 -2.73
CA ASP A 52 -6.69 11.77 -3.05
C ASP A 52 -6.60 12.70 -4.29
N ASN A 53 -5.43 13.31 -4.52
CA ASN A 53 -5.17 14.06 -5.74
C ASN A 53 -4.84 13.11 -6.90
N SER A 54 -5.67 13.10 -7.96
CA SER A 54 -5.54 12.17 -9.10
C SER A 54 -4.14 12.18 -9.78
N SER A 55 -3.45 13.32 -9.83
CA SER A 55 -2.09 13.42 -10.37
C SER A 55 -1.05 12.76 -9.47
N ASP A 56 -1.12 13.08 -8.18
CA ASP A 56 -0.15 12.64 -7.18
C ASP A 56 -0.33 11.16 -6.88
N GLY A 57 -1.58 10.67 -6.86
CA GLY A 57 -1.90 9.25 -6.71
C GLY A 57 -1.30 8.39 -7.84
N LYS A 58 -1.36 8.84 -9.10
CA LYS A 58 -0.71 8.11 -10.22
C LYS A 58 0.80 8.06 -10.07
N TRP A 59 1.41 9.19 -9.70
CA TRP A 59 2.85 9.28 -9.45
C TRP A 59 3.29 8.40 -8.26
N LEU A 60 2.60 8.48 -7.13
CA LEU A 60 2.85 7.66 -5.95
C LEU A 60 2.69 6.18 -6.27
N ARG A 61 1.62 5.79 -6.98
CA ARG A 61 1.43 4.42 -7.45
C ARG A 61 2.62 3.94 -8.27
N SER A 62 3.11 4.76 -9.21
CA SER A 62 4.27 4.40 -10.03
C SER A 62 5.54 4.13 -9.20
N ILE A 63 5.75 4.88 -8.11
CA ILE A 63 6.88 4.70 -7.21
C ILE A 63 6.70 3.43 -6.38
N VAL A 64 5.54 3.26 -5.76
CA VAL A 64 5.25 2.11 -4.89
C VAL A 64 5.32 0.81 -5.69
N MET A 65 4.83 0.79 -6.93
CA MET A 65 4.89 -0.38 -7.81
C MET A 65 6.31 -0.85 -8.15
N GLN A 66 7.34 -0.01 -7.99
CA GLN A 66 8.74 -0.44 -8.15
C GLN A 66 9.17 -1.45 -7.08
N PHE A 67 8.49 -1.45 -5.93
CA PHE A 67 8.73 -2.36 -4.81
C PHE A 67 7.85 -3.62 -4.88
N ALA A 68 7.07 -3.80 -5.95
CA ALA A 68 6.25 -4.98 -6.13
C ALA A 68 7.12 -6.26 -6.11
N PRO A 69 6.70 -7.32 -5.40
CA PRO A 69 7.41 -8.60 -5.39
C PRO A 69 7.57 -9.16 -6.81
N LYS A 70 8.81 -9.44 -7.21
CA LYS A 70 9.10 -9.97 -8.54
C LYS A 70 9.08 -11.49 -8.52
N PRO A 71 8.26 -12.15 -9.39
CA PRO A 71 8.27 -13.59 -9.46
C PRO A 71 9.60 -14.08 -10.06
N PRO A 72 10.22 -15.13 -9.49
CA PRO A 72 11.30 -15.84 -10.16
C PRO A 72 10.79 -16.49 -11.45
N ARG A 73 11.68 -16.70 -12.43
CA ARG A 73 11.33 -17.35 -13.71
C ARG A 73 10.74 -18.76 -13.53
N ILE A 74 11.22 -19.47 -12.51
CA ILE A 74 10.77 -20.82 -12.17
C ILE A 74 10.69 -20.88 -10.64
N PHE A 75 9.58 -21.41 -10.14
CA PHE A 75 9.46 -21.79 -8.74
C PHE A 75 9.93 -23.23 -8.59
N ALA A 76 11.07 -23.43 -7.93
CA ALA A 76 11.65 -24.76 -7.74
C ALA A 76 10.87 -25.58 -6.70
N THR A 77 10.19 -24.91 -5.76
CA THR A 77 9.46 -25.57 -4.66
C THR A 77 8.11 -24.89 -4.37
N ALA A 78 7.16 -25.66 -3.85
CA ALA A 78 5.89 -25.15 -3.37
C ALA A 78 6.07 -24.12 -2.23
N ALA A 79 7.08 -24.29 -1.38
CA ALA A 79 7.42 -23.34 -0.32
C ALA A 79 7.84 -21.97 -0.87
N GLN A 80 8.60 -21.95 -1.97
CA GLN A 80 9.00 -20.72 -2.65
C GLN A 80 7.77 -19.98 -3.22
N LEU A 81 6.85 -20.72 -3.84
CA LEU A 81 5.59 -20.16 -4.33
C LEU A 81 4.74 -19.59 -3.19
N ALA A 82 4.64 -20.31 -2.06
CA ALA A 82 3.87 -19.86 -0.90
C ALA A 82 4.43 -18.57 -0.29
N ARG A 83 5.77 -18.46 -0.19
CA ARG A 83 6.44 -17.23 0.28
C ARG A 83 6.18 -16.06 -0.67
N PHE A 84 6.33 -16.28 -1.98
CA PHE A 84 6.04 -15.24 -2.97
C PHE A 84 4.59 -14.77 -2.89
N LYS A 85 3.62 -15.69 -2.86
CA LYS A 85 2.20 -15.35 -2.73
C LYS A 85 1.89 -14.60 -1.44
N ARG A 86 2.57 -14.92 -0.34
CA ARG A 86 2.44 -14.16 0.91
C ARG A 86 2.94 -12.73 0.75
N SER A 87 4.14 -12.54 0.23
CA SER A 87 4.69 -11.20 -0.02
C SER A 87 3.86 -10.40 -1.00
N GLN A 88 3.29 -11.04 -2.01
CA GLN A 88 2.36 -10.40 -2.95
C GLN A 88 1.09 -9.91 -2.24
N ARG A 89 0.46 -10.74 -1.41
CA ARG A 89 -0.72 -10.35 -0.62
C ARG A 89 -0.44 -9.21 0.36
N GLU A 90 0.72 -9.25 1.02
CA GLU A 90 1.16 -8.17 1.90
C GLU A 90 1.34 -6.86 1.14
N PHE A 91 1.88 -6.92 -0.07
CA PHE A 91 2.03 -5.75 -0.94
C PHE A 91 0.68 -5.22 -1.45
N ASP A 92 -0.22 -6.10 -1.87
CA ASP A 92 -1.57 -5.74 -2.32
C ASP A 92 -2.36 -5.06 -1.18
N GLN A 93 -2.24 -5.56 0.04
CA GLN A 93 -2.85 -4.93 1.22
C GLN A 93 -2.31 -3.50 1.43
N VAL A 94 -1.02 -3.27 1.23
CA VAL A 94 -0.44 -1.92 1.33
C VAL A 94 -1.01 -0.99 0.25
N LEU A 95 -1.21 -1.47 -0.98
CA LEU A 95 -1.81 -0.66 -2.04
C LEU A 95 -3.25 -0.22 -1.71
N LEU A 96 -4.04 -1.12 -1.13
CA LEU A 96 -5.39 -0.85 -0.67
C LEU A 96 -5.39 0.11 0.54
N ASP A 97 -4.53 -0.14 1.53
CA ASP A 97 -4.42 0.70 2.71
C ASP A 97 -4.02 2.15 2.36
N LEU A 98 -3.21 2.33 1.32
CA LEU A 98 -2.77 3.63 0.82
C LEU A 98 -3.77 4.29 -0.14
N ASP A 99 -4.87 3.61 -0.49
CA ASP A 99 -5.86 4.04 -1.48
C ASP A 99 -5.26 4.37 -2.86
N LEU A 100 -4.20 3.65 -3.24
CA LEU A 100 -3.53 3.84 -4.54
C LEU A 100 -4.19 3.03 -5.66
N VAL A 101 -4.99 2.03 -5.30
CA VAL A 101 -5.72 1.16 -6.22
C VAL A 101 -7.09 0.86 -5.61
N SER A 102 -8.15 0.96 -6.42
CA SER A 102 -9.49 0.54 -6.00
C SER A 102 -9.59 -0.99 -5.92
N ASN A 103 -10.57 -1.50 -5.17
CA ASN A 103 -10.85 -2.94 -5.12
C ASN A 103 -11.05 -3.54 -6.52
N GLU A 104 -11.82 -2.86 -7.37
CA GLU A 104 -12.03 -3.25 -8.78
C GLU A 104 -10.72 -3.26 -9.58
N GLY A 105 -9.83 -2.29 -9.32
CA GLY A 105 -8.52 -2.23 -9.94
C GLY A 105 -7.60 -3.37 -9.51
N MET A 106 -7.67 -3.81 -8.25
CA MET A 106 -6.94 -4.97 -7.74
C MET A 106 -7.50 -6.27 -8.35
N GLU A 107 -8.82 -6.42 -8.41
CA GLU A 107 -9.47 -7.55 -9.05
C GLU A 107 -9.09 -7.66 -10.53
N ALA A 108 -9.10 -6.54 -11.25
CA ALA A 108 -8.68 -6.50 -12.65
C ALA A 108 -7.22 -6.93 -12.86
N MET A 109 -6.31 -6.61 -11.93
CA MET A 109 -4.90 -7.03 -12.01
C MET A 109 -4.70 -8.50 -11.64
N ASN A 110 -5.54 -9.05 -10.77
CA ASN A 110 -5.47 -10.44 -10.32
C ASN A 110 -6.30 -11.40 -11.18
N SER A 111 -7.18 -10.88 -12.03
CA SER A 111 -8.01 -11.69 -12.93
C SER A 111 -7.26 -12.06 -14.20
N ILE A 112 -7.37 -13.34 -14.59
CA ILE A 112 -6.93 -13.84 -15.91
C ILE A 112 -7.97 -13.47 -16.98
N VAL A 113 -9.21 -13.21 -16.57
CA VAL A 113 -10.36 -12.96 -17.42
C VAL A 113 -10.71 -11.47 -17.39
N SER A 114 -10.93 -10.88 -18.56
CA SER A 114 -11.36 -9.48 -18.63
C SER A 114 -12.75 -9.31 -18.01
N PRO A 115 -13.02 -8.16 -17.34
CA PRO A 115 -14.26 -7.94 -16.59
C PRO A 115 -15.56 -8.04 -17.43
N ASN A 116 -15.46 -7.97 -18.77
CA ASN A 116 -16.60 -8.09 -19.69
C ASN A 116 -16.63 -9.42 -20.47
N CYS A 117 -15.94 -10.46 -20.00
CA CYS A 117 -15.94 -11.75 -20.67
C CYS A 117 -17.21 -12.53 -20.37
N LYS A 118 -17.85 -13.09 -21.40
CA LYS A 118 -18.95 -14.06 -21.23
C LYS A 118 -18.40 -15.37 -20.67
N LEU A 119 -18.60 -15.59 -19.38
CA LEU A 119 -18.28 -16.86 -18.73
C LEU A 119 -19.35 -17.90 -19.08
N ARG A 120 -18.93 -19.03 -19.64
CA ARG A 120 -19.79 -20.21 -19.80
C ARG A 120 -19.42 -21.23 -18.73
N VAL A 121 -20.37 -21.53 -17.85
CA VAL A 121 -20.22 -22.56 -16.82
C VAL A 121 -20.95 -23.80 -17.29
N PHE A 122 -20.21 -24.73 -17.89
CA PHE A 122 -20.76 -25.93 -18.53
C PHE A 122 -21.64 -26.78 -17.60
N GLU A 123 -21.33 -26.84 -16.30
CA GLU A 123 -22.10 -27.61 -15.31
C GLU A 123 -23.48 -27.00 -15.00
N LEU A 124 -23.63 -25.67 -15.14
CA LEU A 124 -24.90 -24.97 -14.92
C LEU A 124 -25.77 -25.01 -16.17
N GLU A 125 -25.17 -24.87 -17.37
CA GLU A 125 -25.90 -24.97 -18.63
C GLU A 125 -26.61 -26.32 -18.77
N GLN A 126 -26.00 -27.43 -18.35
CA GLN A 126 -26.63 -28.74 -18.39
C GLN A 126 -27.81 -28.89 -17.41
N LYS A 127 -27.74 -28.31 -16.21
CA LYS A 127 -28.82 -28.38 -15.22
C LYS A 127 -30.04 -27.55 -15.58
N TYR A 128 -29.84 -26.39 -16.21
CA TYR A 128 -30.92 -25.47 -16.60
C TYR A 128 -31.42 -25.67 -18.03
N ALA A 129 -30.69 -26.40 -18.89
CA ALA A 129 -31.18 -26.79 -20.22
C ALA A 129 -32.08 -28.04 -20.20
N SER A 130 -32.11 -28.79 -19.10
CA SER A 130 -32.95 -29.98 -18.89
C SER A 130 -34.22 -29.71 -18.07
N SER A 131 -34.65 -28.45 -17.93
CA SER A 131 -35.93 -28.05 -17.32
C SER A 131 -36.81 -27.30 -18.32
#